data_AF-A0A375CTH0-F1
#
_entry.id   AF-A0A375CTH0-F1
#
_cell.length_a   1.000
_cell.length_b   1.000
_cell.length_c   1.000
_cell.angle_alpha   90.00
_cell.angle_beta   90.00
_cell.angle_gamma   90.00
#
_symmetry.space_group_name_H-M   'P 1'
#
loop_
_entity.id
_entity.type
_entity.pdbx_description
1 polymer ?
#
loop_
_entity_poly.entity_id
_entity_poly.type
_entity_poly.pdbx_seq_one_letter_code
_entity_poly.pdbx_strand_id
1 'polypeptide(L)' 'MQARIIRVTPADVGWALDCESRPQRQRFPTLEDAISAGWARARRENGELHIHCHDGGLRLRAAVTPEESHG' A
#
# COMPACT_ATOMS: atom_id res chain seq x y z
N MET A 1 9.02 -11.73 -11.74
CA MET A 1 7.77 -10.93 -11.77
C MET A 1 7.98 -9.76 -10.81
N GLN A 2 7.85 -8.51 -11.25
CA GLN A 2 8.12 -7.35 -10.39
C GLN A 2 6.99 -7.20 -9.37
N ALA A 3 7.29 -7.34 -8.08
CA ALA A 3 6.35 -7.05 -7.01
C ALA A 3 5.90 -5.59 -7.12
N ARG A 4 4.59 -5.35 -7.15
CA ARG A 4 4.05 -4.00 -7.29
C ARG A 4 3.92 -3.37 -5.91
N ILE A 5 4.75 -2.37 -5.63
CA ILE A 5 4.74 -1.69 -4.34
C ILE A 5 3.66 -0.61 -4.38
N ILE A 6 2.74 -0.68 -3.42
CA ILE A 6 1.71 0.32 -3.18
C ILE A 6 2.09 1.09 -1.91
N ARG A 7 2.21 2.40 -2.02
CA ARG A 7 2.63 3.29 -0.94
C ARG A 7 1.48 4.20 -0.57
N VAL A 8 1.09 4.20 0.69
CA VAL A 8 0.12 5.13 1.25
C VAL A 8 0.90 6.16 2.05
N THR A 9 0.82 7.42 1.63
CA THR A 9 1.47 8.56 2.26
C THR A 9 0.43 9.62 2.67
N PRO A 10 0.63 10.32 3.79
CA PRO A 10 -0.22 11.45 4.14
C PRO A 10 -0.04 12.55 3.08
N ALA A 11 -1.14 13.20 2.72
CA ALA A 11 -1.16 14.34 1.81
C ALA A 11 -1.70 15.58 2.53
N ASP A 12 -1.53 16.75 1.90
CA ASP A 12 -2.02 18.05 2.41
C ASP A 12 -3.51 18.00 2.80
N VAL A 13 -4.29 17.20 2.05
CA VAL A 13 -5.68 16.85 2.38
C VAL A 13 -5.85 15.34 2.24
N GLY A 14 -5.94 14.64 3.38
CA GLY A 14 -6.18 13.20 3.43
C GLY A 14 -4.94 12.35 3.13
N TRP A 15 -5.11 11.33 2.30
CA TRP A 15 -4.12 10.28 2.05
C TRP A 15 -3.91 10.06 0.57
N ALA A 16 -2.65 10.03 0.14
CA ALA A 16 -2.26 9.69 -1.21
C ALA A 16 -1.82 8.24 -1.27
N LEU A 17 -2.33 7.53 -2.26
CA LEU A 17 -1.92 6.19 -2.64
C LEU A 17 -1.12 6.28 -3.94
N ASP A 18 0.16 6.00 -3.83
CA ASP A 18 1.12 5.93 -4.91
C ASP A 18 1.35 4.46 -5.27
N CYS A 19 1.35 4.14 -6.56
CA CYS A 19 1.67 2.80 -7.04
C CYS A 19 2.71 2.95 -8.14
N GLU A 20 3.83 2.25 -8.04
CA GLU A 20 4.85 2.28 -9.11
C GLU A 20 4.28 1.87 -10.48
N SER A 21 3.22 1.05 -10.47
CA SER A 21 2.57 0.59 -11.69
C SER A 21 1.60 1.57 -12.32
N ARG A 22 1.25 2.68 -11.66
CA ARG A 22 0.40 3.72 -12.26
C ARG A 22 0.87 5.12 -11.88
N PRO A 23 1.09 6.01 -12.85
CA PRO A 23 1.54 7.39 -12.59
C PRO A 23 0.49 8.26 -11.86
N GLN A 24 -0.72 7.76 -11.65
CA GLN A 24 -1.80 8.50 -11.00
C GLN A 24 -1.87 8.16 -9.52
N ARG A 25 -1.55 9.15 -8.68
CA ARG A 25 -1.74 9.11 -7.23
C ARG A 25 -3.22 9.21 -6.92
N GLN A 26 -3.80 8.18 -6.31
CA GLN A 26 -5.18 8.23 -5.83
C GLN A 26 -5.23 8.93 -4.48
N ARG A 27 -6.16 9.88 -4.32
CA ARG A 27 -6.35 10.58 -3.05
C ARG A 27 -7.60 10.06 -2.37
N PHE A 28 -7.50 9.83 -1.08
CA PHE A 28 -8.55 9.34 -0.22
C PHE A 28 -8.74 10.30 0.94
N PRO A 29 -9.99 10.56 1.36
CA PRO A 29 -10.25 11.47 2.48
C PRO A 29 -9.83 10.87 3.82
N THR A 30 -9.78 9.54 3.96
CA THR A 30 -9.43 8.84 5.19
C THR A 30 -8.35 7.80 4.98
N LEU A 31 -7.63 7.48 6.06
CA LEU A 31 -6.58 6.46 6.06
C LEU A 31 -7.15 5.08 5.75
N GLU A 32 -8.31 4.76 6.33
CA GLU A 32 -8.97 3.47 6.14
C GLU A 32 -9.34 3.22 4.68
N ASP A 33 -9.84 4.23 3.98
CA ASP A 33 -10.16 4.12 2.55
C ASP A 33 -8.90 3.92 1.71
N ALA A 34 -7.82 4.64 2.02
CA ALA A 34 -6.52 4.47 1.37
C ALA A 34 -5.93 3.07 1.60
N ILE A 35 -6.02 2.55 2.82
CA ILE A 35 -5.55 1.20 3.16
C ILE A 35 -6.41 0.16 2.44
N SER A 36 -7.73 0.29 2.49
CA SER A 36 -8.66 -0.65 1.86
C SER A 36 -8.42 -0.73 0.35
N ALA A 37 -8.31 0.43 -0.32
CA ALA A 37 -8.01 0.52 -1.73
C ALA A 37 -6.61 -0.05 -2.07
N GLY A 38 -5.60 0.27 -1.25
CA GLY A 38 -4.25 -0.26 -1.42
C GLY A 38 -4.17 -1.76 -1.21
N TRP A 39 -4.92 -2.30 -0.26
CA TRP A 39 -4.96 -3.73 0.04
C TRP A 39 -5.67 -4.53 -1.04
N ALA A 40 -6.82 -4.03 -1.52
CA ALA A 40 -7.54 -4.62 -2.64
C ALA A 40 -6.68 -4.66 -3.91
N ARG A 41 -5.76 -3.71 -4.05
CA ARG A 41 -4.81 -3.63 -5.16
C ARG A 41 -3.59 -4.54 -4.96
N ALA A 42 -2.99 -4.54 -3.77
CA ALA A 42 -1.90 -5.43 -3.38
C ALA A 42 -2.30 -6.90 -3.61
N ARG A 43 -3.51 -7.30 -3.20
CA ARG A 43 -4.02 -8.66 -3.45
C ARG A 43 -4.20 -8.99 -4.93
N ARG A 44 -4.70 -8.05 -5.74
CA ARG A 44 -4.87 -8.29 -7.19
C ARG A 44 -3.54 -8.43 -7.92
N GLU A 45 -2.54 -7.71 -7.46
CA GLU A 45 -1.27 -7.52 -8.17
C GLU A 45 -0.13 -8.33 -7.54
N ASN A 46 -0.38 -9.12 -6.50
CA ASN A 46 0.65 -9.77 -5.65
C ASN A 46 1.73 -8.76 -5.21
N GLY A 47 1.26 -7.64 -4.69
CA GLY A 47 2.06 -6.49 -4.29
C GLY A 47 2.19 -6.34 -2.77
N GLU A 48 3.00 -5.38 -2.37
CA GLU A 48 3.22 -5.02 -0.97
C GLU A 48 2.59 -3.66 -0.66
N LEU A 49 1.94 -3.52 0.51
CA LEU A 49 1.32 -2.27 0.94
C LEU A 49 2.17 -1.60 2.04
N HIS A 50 2.77 -0.48 1.71
CA HIS A 50 3.60 0.32 2.60
C HIS A 50 2.79 1.53 3.07
N ILE A 51 2.48 1.60 4.36
CA ILE A 51 1.72 2.72 4.93
C ILE A 51 2.66 3.58 5.76
N HIS A 52 2.97 4.77 5.25
CA HIS A 52 3.72 5.79 5.98
C HIS A 52 2.74 6.63 6.77
N CYS A 53 2.75 6.57 8.11
CA CYS A 53 1.92 7.44 8.94
C CYS A 53 2.69 8.72 9.32
N HIS A 54 2.00 9.85 9.46
CA HIS A 54 2.60 11.12 9.87
C HIS A 54 3.18 11.07 11.31
N ASP A 55 2.73 10.10 12.10
CA ASP A 55 3.16 9.81 13.48
C ASP A 55 4.53 9.09 13.56
N GLY A 56 5.25 8.94 12.44
CA GLY A 56 6.54 8.22 12.40
C GLY A 56 6.40 6.69 12.43
N GLY A 57 5.20 6.16 12.67
CA GLY A 57 4.89 4.74 12.54
C GLY A 57 4.78 4.30 11.07
N LEU A 58 5.85 3.69 10.54
CA LEU A 58 5.76 2.90 9.31
C LEU A 58 5.09 1.56 9.65
N ARG A 59 3.82 1.37 9.25
CA ARG A 59 3.17 0.06 9.38
C ARG A 59 3.23 -0.65 8.03
N LEU A 60 4.23 -1.51 7.89
CA LEU A 60 4.33 -2.40 6.74
C LEU A 60 3.28 -3.51 6.86
N ARG A 61 2.43 -3.68 5.84
CA ARG A 61 1.57 -4.85 5.71
C ARG A 61 1.84 -5.48 4.35
N ALA A 62 2.55 -6.60 4.35
CA ALA A 62 2.74 -7.41 3.16
C ALA A 62 1.45 -8.23 2.93
N ALA A 63 0.91 -8.19 1.71
CA ALA A 63 -0.16 -9.09 1.29
C ALA A 63 0.39 -10.46 0.83
N VAL A 64 1.71 -10.58 0.72
CA VAL A 64 2.40 -11.86 0.65
C VAL A 64 2.12 -12.58 1.96
N THR A 65 1.22 -13.55 1.91
CA THR A 65 1.29 -14.71 2.81
C THR A 65 2.75 -15.15 2.83
N PRO A 66 3.41 -15.26 4.00
CA PRO A 66 4.64 -16.01 4.02
C PRO A 66 4.24 -17.43 3.58
N GLU A 67 4.59 -17.78 2.35
CA GLU A 67 4.81 -19.18 2.03
C GLU A 67 6.04 -19.55 2.84
N GLU A 68 5.80 -19.90 4.11
CA GLU A 68 6.80 -20.53 4.95
C GLU A 68 7.14 -21.88 4.33
N SER A 69 8.44 -22.08 4.15
CA SER A 69 9.15 -23.38 4.18
C SER A 69 9.30 -24.14 2.87
N HIS A 70 10.32 -23.74 2.11
CA HIS A 70 11.55 -24.54 1.91
C HIS A 70 11.48 -26.03 2.34
N GLY A 71 11.56 -26.92 1.35
CA GLY A 71 12.39 -28.15 1.33
C GLY A 71 12.28 -29.16 2.46
#